data_AF-A0A443SSV7-F1
#
_entry.id   AF-A0A443SSV7-F1
#
_cell.length_a   1.000
_cell.length_b   1.000
_cell.length_c   1.000
_cell.angle_alpha   90.00
_cell.angle_beta   90.00
_cell.angle_gamma   90.00
#
_symmetry.space_group_name_H-M   'P 1'
#
loop_
_entity.id
_entity.type
_entity.pdbx_description
1 polymer ?
#
loop_
_entity_poly.entity_id
_entity_poly.type
_entity_poly.pdbx_seq_one_letter_code
_entity_poly.pdbx_strand_id
1 'polypeptide(L)'
;MKVELCSFSGYKIYPGHGKRMVKTDGKVFQFLNAKCEAANWMKRNPRKITWTVLYRRKHKKGLEEEQAKKKTRRTTKFQRAIVGASLTDIMAKRNMKPEVRKAQREQAIRAAKEKTRAQKATKKVPVQPAKSQKQAPKQKAAKTVAPSKPRVGTKR
;
A
#
# COMPACT_ATOMS: atom_id res chain seq x y z
N MET A 1 -43.72 10.35 -16.99
CA MET A 1 -44.33 9.98 -15.69
C MET A 1 -43.39 9.03 -14.95
N LYS A 2 -43.09 9.26 -13.66
CA LYS A 2 -42.08 8.48 -12.92
C LYS A 2 -42.70 7.23 -12.30
N VAL A 3 -42.05 6.08 -12.46
CA VAL A 3 -42.41 4.84 -11.75
C VAL A 3 -41.75 4.85 -10.38
N GLU A 4 -42.54 4.68 -9.34
CA GLU A 4 -42.07 4.62 -7.96
C GLU A 4 -41.90 3.17 -7.51
N LEU A 5 -41.24 2.94 -6.37
CA LEU A 5 -41.08 1.61 -5.80
C LEU A 5 -41.84 1.53 -4.48
N CYS A 6 -42.58 0.44 -4.28
CA CYS A 6 -43.26 0.17 -3.02
C CYS A 6 -42.24 -0.01 -1.90
N SER A 7 -42.37 0.77 -0.84
CA SER A 7 -41.46 0.75 0.32
C SER A 7 -41.51 -0.57 1.08
N PHE A 8 -42.62 -1.31 1.02
CA PHE A 8 -42.77 -2.61 1.69
C PHE A 8 -42.35 -3.77 0.78
N SER A 9 -42.95 -3.88 -0.40
CA SER A 9 -42.77 -5.05 -1.26
C SER A 9 -41.58 -4.93 -2.23
N GLY A 10 -41.17 -3.71 -2.58
CA GLY A 10 -40.18 -3.43 -3.61
C GLY A 10 -40.69 -3.54 -5.05
N TYR A 11 -42.00 -3.73 -5.27
CA TYR A 11 -42.59 -3.75 -6.60
C TYR A 11 -42.76 -2.34 -7.18
N LYS A 12 -42.76 -2.26 -8.52
CA LYS A 12 -43.00 -1.02 -9.27
C LYS A 12 -44.43 -0.54 -9.06
N ILE A 13 -44.57 0.75 -8.76
CA ILE A 13 -45.84 1.47 -8.66
C ILE A 13 -45.94 2.34 -9.90
N TYR A 14 -46.86 1.98 -10.77
CA TYR A 14 -47.17 2.81 -11.93
C TYR A 14 -48.03 4.00 -11.52
N PRO A 15 -48.00 5.08 -12.30
CA PRO A 15 -48.80 6.25 -12.00
C PRO A 15 -50.30 5.92 -11.90
N GLY A 16 -51.02 6.62 -11.01
CA GLY A 16 -52.44 6.35 -10.73
C GLY A 16 -52.70 5.12 -9.84
N HIS A 17 -51.65 4.47 -9.32
CA HIS A 17 -51.79 3.30 -8.45
C HIS A 17 -51.22 3.55 -7.06
N GLY A 18 -51.77 2.83 -6.08
CA GLY A 18 -51.24 2.81 -4.72
C GLY A 18 -51.56 4.07 -3.92
N LYS A 19 -50.82 4.26 -2.83
CA LYS A 19 -51.00 5.36 -1.89
C LYS A 19 -49.66 5.81 -1.33
N ARG A 20 -49.55 7.12 -1.04
CA ARG A 20 -48.41 7.72 -0.35
C ARG A 20 -48.79 8.00 1.10
N MET A 21 -48.01 7.48 2.03
CA MET A 21 -48.13 7.74 3.45
C MET A 21 -46.94 8.59 3.90
N VAL A 22 -47.22 9.73 4.52
CA VAL A 22 -46.18 10.58 5.14
C VAL A 22 -46.31 10.42 6.65
N LYS A 23 -45.21 10.03 7.30
CA LYS A 23 -45.16 9.95 8.75
C LYS A 23 -44.90 11.32 9.38
N THR A 24 -45.14 11.43 10.68
CA THR A 24 -44.83 12.61 11.50
C THR A 24 -43.34 12.99 11.50
N ASP A 25 -42.43 12.01 11.30
CA ASP A 25 -40.99 12.25 11.16
C ASP A 25 -40.57 12.70 9.75
N GLY A 26 -41.53 13.01 8.87
CA GLY A 26 -41.30 13.43 7.49
C GLY A 26 -40.94 12.29 6.54
N LYS A 27 -40.86 11.03 7.01
CA LYS A 27 -40.56 9.90 6.14
C LYS A 27 -41.75 9.56 5.25
N VAL A 28 -41.49 9.50 3.96
CA VAL A 28 -42.49 9.18 2.94
C VAL A 28 -42.37 7.71 2.57
N PHE A 29 -43.48 6.99 2.68
CA PHE A 29 -43.64 5.61 2.23
C PHE A 29 -44.62 5.56 1.07
N GLN A 30 -44.29 4.78 0.05
CA GLN A 30 -45.18 4.52 -1.09
C GLN A 30 -45.62 3.06 -1.03
N PHE A 31 -46.92 2.82 -1.12
CA PHE A 31 -47.49 1.47 -1.09
C PHE A 31 -48.20 1.17 -2.40
N LEU A 32 -47.94 -0.01 -2.96
CA LEU A 32 -48.58 -0.47 -4.19
C LEU A 32 -50.08 -0.74 -3.99
N ASN A 33 -50.46 -1.31 -2.85
CA ASN A 33 -51.83 -1.73 -2.54
C ASN A 33 -52.07 -1.75 -1.02
N ALA A 34 -53.34 -1.92 -0.62
CA ALA A 34 -53.75 -2.00 0.78
C ALA A 34 -53.08 -3.14 1.56
N LYS A 35 -52.74 -4.26 0.90
CA LYS A 35 -51.99 -5.37 1.53
C LYS A 35 -50.61 -4.92 2.04
N CYS A 36 -49.89 -4.12 1.24
CA CYS A 36 -48.59 -3.56 1.63
C CYS A 36 -48.73 -2.54 2.77
N GLU A 37 -49.74 -1.68 2.69
CA GLU A 37 -50.05 -0.68 3.71
C GLU A 37 -50.39 -1.34 5.05
N ALA A 38 -51.34 -2.29 5.06
CA ALA A 38 -51.75 -3.01 6.27
C ALA A 38 -50.59 -3.78 6.90
N ALA A 39 -49.74 -4.43 6.11
CA ALA A 39 -48.55 -5.11 6.63
C ALA A 39 -47.54 -4.15 7.28
N ASN A 40 -47.40 -2.93 6.75
CA ASN A 40 -46.58 -1.88 7.33
C ASN A 40 -47.17 -1.34 8.64
N TRP A 41 -48.50 -1.13 8.70
CA TRP A 41 -49.20 -0.73 9.94
C TRP A 41 -49.11 -1.78 11.03
N MET A 42 -49.20 -3.06 10.67
CA MET A 42 -48.95 -4.19 11.56
C MET A 42 -47.46 -4.36 11.94
N LYS A 43 -46.58 -3.44 11.49
CA LYS A 43 -45.13 -3.44 11.77
C LYS A 43 -44.45 -4.77 11.37
N ARG A 44 -44.97 -5.46 10.35
CA ARG A 44 -44.35 -6.70 9.85
C ARG A 44 -43.05 -6.36 9.15
N ASN A 45 -42.01 -7.17 9.37
CA ASN A 45 -40.73 -6.96 8.71
C ASN A 45 -40.74 -7.55 7.28
N PRO A 46 -40.57 -6.74 6.21
CA PRO A 46 -40.56 -7.23 4.82
C PRO A 46 -39.57 -8.38 4.60
N ARG A 47 -38.43 -8.38 5.31
CA ARG A 47 -37.39 -9.42 5.20
C ARG A 47 -37.82 -10.80 5.70
N LYS A 48 -38.96 -10.89 6.40
CA LYS A 48 -39.59 -12.15 6.84
C LYS A 48 -40.79 -12.54 5.96
N ILE A 49 -41.25 -11.64 5.08
CA ILE A 49 -42.43 -11.86 4.23
C ILE A 49 -41.99 -12.37 2.86
N THR A 50 -42.34 -13.61 2.56
CA THR A 50 -41.79 -14.43 1.45
C THR A 50 -41.93 -13.83 0.05
N TRP A 51 -43.05 -13.14 -0.21
CA TRP A 51 -43.36 -12.57 -1.52
C TRP A 51 -42.70 -11.21 -1.79
N THR A 52 -42.02 -10.60 -0.81
CA THR A 52 -41.36 -9.31 -1.01
C THR A 52 -40.01 -9.46 -1.73
N VAL A 53 -39.61 -8.43 -2.47
CA VAL A 53 -38.30 -8.37 -3.12
C VAL A 53 -37.17 -8.40 -2.08
N LEU A 54 -37.36 -7.77 -0.92
CA LEU A 54 -36.36 -7.78 0.17
C LEU A 54 -36.13 -9.18 0.74
N TYR A 55 -37.20 -9.97 0.94
CA TYR A 55 -37.07 -11.36 1.36
C TYR A 55 -36.31 -12.18 0.31
N ARG A 56 -36.70 -12.06 -0.97
CA ARG A 56 -36.04 -12.80 -2.07
C ARG A 56 -34.55 -12.46 -2.16
N ARG A 57 -34.18 -11.18 -2.03
CA ARG A 57 -32.77 -10.73 -1.99
C ARG A 57 -32.01 -11.31 -0.79
N LYS A 58 -32.61 -11.31 0.41
CA LYS A 58 -31.98 -11.90 1.62
C LYS A 58 -31.73 -13.40 1.45
N HIS A 59 -32.67 -14.11 0.84
CA HIS A 59 -32.61 -15.57 0.64
C HIS A 59 -32.06 -15.96 -0.74
N LYS A 60 -31.42 -15.02 -1.45
CA LYS A 60 -30.80 -15.24 -2.76
C LYS A 60 -31.72 -15.88 -3.81
N LYS A 61 -33.03 -15.66 -3.73
CA LYS A 61 -34.00 -16.20 -4.69
C LYS A 61 -34.01 -15.36 -5.97
N GLY A 62 -33.69 -15.97 -7.11
CA GLY A 62 -33.77 -15.34 -8.43
C GLY A 62 -32.75 -14.21 -8.65
N LEU A 63 -31.63 -14.23 -7.93
CA LEU A 63 -30.43 -13.51 -8.31
C LEU A 63 -29.61 -14.49 -9.17
N GLU A 64 -29.28 -14.12 -10.41
CA GLU A 64 -28.18 -14.77 -11.10
C GLU A 64 -26.91 -14.52 -10.29
N GLU A 65 -26.25 -15.58 -9.85
CA GLU A 65 -25.04 -15.51 -9.01
C GLU A 65 -23.85 -14.85 -9.73
N GLU A 66 -23.99 -14.52 -11.02
CA GLU A 66 -23.10 -13.68 -11.80
C GLU A 66 -23.22 -12.18 -11.47
N GLN A 67 -23.45 -11.81 -10.22
CA GLN A 67 -22.95 -10.50 -9.78
C GLN A 67 -21.44 -10.59 -9.81
N ALA A 68 -20.87 -10.24 -10.96
CA ALA A 68 -19.45 -10.17 -11.24
C ALA A 68 -18.77 -9.59 -10.00
N LYS A 69 -18.07 -10.44 -9.25
CA LYS A 69 -17.27 -10.03 -8.10
C LYS A 69 -16.49 -8.82 -8.58
N LYS A 70 -16.74 -7.64 -8.00
CA LYS A 70 -16.07 -6.40 -8.42
C LYS A 70 -14.58 -6.64 -8.28
N LYS A 71 -13.92 -7.05 -9.36
CA LYS A 71 -12.48 -7.27 -9.40
C LYS A 71 -11.86 -5.91 -9.16
N THR A 72 -11.23 -5.76 -8.00
CA THR A 72 -10.50 -4.55 -7.64
C THR A 72 -9.38 -4.36 -8.67
N ARG A 73 -9.49 -3.34 -9.53
CA ARG A 73 -8.40 -2.99 -10.45
C ARG A 73 -7.22 -2.48 -9.61
N ARG A 74 -6.12 -3.23 -9.58
CA ARG A 74 -4.83 -2.73 -9.06
C ARG A 74 -4.12 -2.01 -10.20
N THR A 75 -3.91 -0.71 -10.04
CA THR A 75 -3.15 0.10 -10.99
C THR A 75 -1.79 0.39 -10.37
N THR A 76 -0.72 -0.15 -10.94
CA THR A 76 0.66 0.23 -10.59
C THR A 76 1.25 1.03 -11.75
N LYS A 77 1.60 2.30 -11.48
CA LYS A 77 2.29 3.17 -12.43
C LYS A 77 3.61 3.63 -11.84
N PHE A 78 4.72 3.36 -12.52
CA PHE A 78 5.96 4.13 -12.35
C PHE A 78 6.76 4.16 -13.65
N GLN A 79 6.76 5.31 -14.31
CA GLN A 79 7.77 5.75 -15.27
C GLN A 79 7.78 7.28 -15.22
N ARG A 80 8.79 7.84 -14.53
CA ARG A 80 9.07 9.27 -14.49
C ARG A 80 10.56 9.44 -14.77
N ALA A 81 10.90 10.30 -15.73
CA ALA A 81 12.27 10.78 -15.86
C ALA A 81 12.64 11.65 -14.66
N ILE A 82 13.93 11.73 -14.35
CA ILE A 82 14.46 12.56 -13.26
C ILE A 82 15.29 13.68 -13.91
N VAL A 83 15.22 14.90 -13.39
CA VAL A 83 16.06 16.00 -13.89
C VAL A 83 17.54 15.59 -13.78
N GLY A 84 18.27 15.64 -14.89
CA GLY A 84 19.67 15.19 -14.97
C GLY A 84 19.90 13.77 -15.50
N ALA A 85 18.85 12.98 -15.75
CA ALA A 85 18.95 11.71 -16.47
C ALA A 85 17.67 11.42 -17.26
N SER A 86 17.79 11.26 -18.58
CA SER A 86 16.65 10.91 -19.41
C SER A 86 16.14 9.50 -19.08
N LEU A 87 14.89 9.21 -19.40
CA LEU A 87 14.29 7.88 -19.16
C LEU A 87 15.09 6.77 -19.87
N THR A 88 15.62 7.07 -21.06
CA THR A 88 16.45 6.15 -21.86
C THR A 88 17.77 5.85 -21.18
N ASP A 89 18.43 6.84 -20.56
CA ASP A 89 19.70 6.64 -19.85
C ASP A 89 19.51 5.78 -18.59
N ILE A 90 18.40 5.99 -17.87
CA ILE A 90 18.04 5.20 -16.70
C ILE A 90 17.77 3.75 -17.11
N MET A 91 17.03 3.52 -18.20
CA MET A 91 16.79 2.17 -18.72
C MET A 91 18.07 1.49 -19.20
N ALA A 92 18.94 2.21 -19.92
CA ALA A 92 20.21 1.68 -20.40
C ALA A 92 21.10 1.21 -19.23
N LYS A 93 21.26 2.04 -18.19
CA LYS A 93 22.02 1.68 -16.98
C LYS A 93 21.38 0.52 -16.21
N ARG A 94 20.04 0.52 -16.07
CA ARG A 94 19.30 -0.53 -15.36
C ARG A 94 19.30 -1.87 -16.09
N ASN A 95 19.36 -1.86 -17.42
CA ASN A 95 19.32 -3.07 -18.24
C ASN A 95 20.73 -3.59 -18.59
N MET A 96 21.81 -2.93 -18.15
CA MET A 96 23.18 -3.46 -18.31
C MET A 96 23.29 -4.86 -17.71
N LYS A 97 23.89 -5.80 -18.46
CA LYS A 97 24.06 -7.18 -18.00
C LYS A 97 24.84 -7.24 -16.69
N PRO A 98 24.54 -8.20 -15.78
CA PRO A 98 25.24 -8.35 -14.52
C PRO A 98 26.77 -8.49 -14.66
N GLU A 99 27.23 -9.11 -15.74
CA GLU A 99 28.65 -9.28 -16.06
C GLU A 99 29.37 -7.94 -16.27
N VAL A 100 28.76 -7.03 -17.01
CA VAL A 100 29.31 -5.68 -17.24
C VAL A 100 29.38 -4.90 -15.93
N ARG A 101 28.37 -5.04 -15.07
CA ARG A 101 28.37 -4.40 -13.73
C ARG A 101 29.45 -4.99 -12.83
N LYS A 102 29.66 -6.30 -12.85
CA LYS A 102 30.71 -6.99 -12.08
C LYS A 102 32.09 -6.54 -12.55
N ALA A 103 32.33 -6.49 -13.85
CA ALA A 103 33.60 -6.01 -14.43
C ALA A 103 33.91 -4.57 -14.02
N GLN A 104 32.95 -3.65 -14.15
CA GLN A 104 33.11 -2.26 -13.71
C GLN A 104 33.38 -2.15 -12.20
N ARG A 105 32.69 -2.97 -11.38
CA ARG A 105 32.91 -3.02 -9.94
C ARG A 105 34.31 -3.52 -9.59
N GLU A 106 34.78 -4.57 -10.25
CA GLU A 106 36.12 -5.12 -10.03
C GLU A 106 37.22 -4.15 -10.45
N GLN A 107 37.05 -3.47 -11.59
CA GLN A 107 37.95 -2.40 -12.04
C GLN A 107 38.00 -1.26 -11.02
N ALA A 108 36.85 -0.81 -10.50
CA ALA A 108 36.79 0.22 -9.47
C ALA A 108 37.48 -0.21 -8.17
N ILE A 109 37.31 -1.48 -7.76
CA ILE A 109 37.98 -2.04 -6.57
C ILE A 109 39.50 -2.09 -6.77
N ARG A 110 39.98 -2.52 -7.95
CA ARG A 110 41.41 -2.55 -8.28
C ARG A 110 42.01 -1.15 -8.24
N ALA A 111 41.38 -0.19 -8.92
CA ALA A 111 41.80 1.20 -8.90
C ALA A 111 41.81 1.80 -7.48
N ALA A 112 40.81 1.49 -6.64
CA ALA A 112 40.78 1.96 -5.26
C ALA A 112 41.92 1.35 -4.40
N LYS A 113 42.22 0.06 -4.59
CA LYS A 113 43.33 -0.63 -3.91
C LYS A 113 44.67 -0.06 -4.33
N GLU A 114 44.88 0.22 -5.61
CA GLU A 114 46.10 0.85 -6.13
C GLU A 114 46.29 2.27 -5.62
N LYS A 115 45.23 3.09 -5.64
CA LYS A 115 45.25 4.43 -5.02
C LYS A 115 45.60 4.37 -3.54
N THR A 116 45.04 3.41 -2.81
CA THR A 116 45.36 3.20 -1.39
C THR A 116 46.81 2.76 -1.20
N ARG A 117 47.34 1.89 -2.06
CA ARG A 117 48.74 1.43 -2.01
C ARG A 117 49.72 2.56 -2.33
N ALA A 118 49.41 3.38 -3.34
CA ALA A 118 50.18 4.58 -3.67
C ALA A 118 50.17 5.60 -2.53
N GLN A 119 49.00 5.88 -1.92
CA GLN A 119 48.90 6.74 -0.73
C GLN A 119 49.66 6.18 0.48
N LYS A 120 49.72 4.85 0.64
CA LYS A 120 50.54 4.22 1.69
C LYS A 120 52.03 4.27 1.37
N ALA A 121 52.41 4.21 0.09
CA ALA A 121 53.80 4.33 -0.34
C ALA A 121 54.33 5.75 -0.17
N THR A 122 53.54 6.78 -0.51
CA THR A 122 53.90 8.18 -0.27
C THR A 122 54.02 8.50 1.23
N LYS A 123 53.20 7.86 2.08
CA LYS A 123 53.34 7.93 3.54
C LYS A 123 54.50 7.12 4.12
N LYS A 124 55.16 6.25 3.34
CA LYS A 124 56.29 5.39 3.78
C LYS A 124 57.66 5.84 3.25
N VAL A 125 57.74 6.97 2.54
CA VAL A 125 59.04 7.60 2.26
C VAL A 125 59.63 8.08 3.60
N PRO A 126 60.87 7.69 3.95
CA PRO A 126 61.38 7.81 5.31
C PRO A 126 61.70 9.27 5.62
N VAL A 127 61.11 9.78 6.69
CA VAL A 127 61.71 10.87 7.46
C VAL A 127 63.07 10.35 7.92
N GLN A 128 64.15 11.00 7.48
CA GLN A 128 65.51 10.67 7.87
C GLN A 128 65.68 10.69 9.40
N PRO A 129 66.57 9.86 9.98
CA PRO A 129 66.72 9.75 11.41
C PRO A 129 67.50 10.97 11.94
N ALA A 130 66.79 11.97 12.46
CA ALA A 130 67.40 12.99 13.29
C ALA A 130 67.66 12.42 14.69
N LYS A 131 68.92 12.54 15.10
CA LYS A 131 69.59 12.03 16.28
C LYS A 131 68.78 12.09 17.59
N SER A 132 68.94 11.01 18.35
CA SER A 132 68.53 10.81 19.73
C SER A 132 69.04 11.88 20.70
N GLN A 133 68.16 12.42 21.53
CA GLN A 133 68.49 12.80 22.91
C GLN A 133 67.42 12.28 23.87
N LYS A 134 67.91 11.58 24.90
CA LYS A 134 67.17 10.99 26.02
C LYS A 134 66.50 12.10 26.84
N GLN A 135 65.28 11.85 27.33
CA GLN A 135 64.84 12.27 28.67
C GLN A 135 63.68 11.40 29.20
N ALA A 136 63.65 11.31 30.53
CA ALA A 136 63.12 10.25 31.39
C ALA A 136 61.57 10.15 31.50
N PRO A 137 61.02 9.08 32.12
CA PRO A 137 59.61 8.71 32.00
C PRO A 137 58.72 9.44 33.02
N LYS A 138 57.53 9.88 32.58
CA LYS A 138 56.44 10.27 33.49
C LYS A 138 55.19 9.45 33.19
N GLN A 139 54.62 8.96 34.29
CA GLN A 139 53.56 7.96 34.38
C GLN A 139 52.15 8.56 34.20
N LYS A 140 51.20 7.64 33.94
CA LYS A 140 49.75 7.68 34.23
C LYS A 140 48.87 8.62 33.41
N ALA A 141 47.98 8.03 32.60
CA ALA A 141 46.60 7.78 33.05
C ALA A 141 45.85 6.92 32.02
N ALA A 142 45.25 5.83 32.51
CA ALA A 142 44.38 4.96 31.73
C ALA A 142 43.07 5.69 31.39
N LYS A 143 42.67 5.64 30.11
CA LYS A 143 41.28 5.88 29.71
C LYS A 143 40.67 4.58 29.21
N THR A 144 39.85 4.07 30.12
CA THR A 144 38.72 3.14 30.00
C THR A 144 38.24 2.79 28.59
N VAL A 145 38.21 1.49 28.33
CA VAL A 145 37.49 0.83 27.24
C VAL A 145 36.01 0.76 27.60
N ALA A 146 35.13 1.23 26.71
CA ALA A 146 33.71 0.91 26.76
C ALA A 146 33.42 -0.20 25.72
N PRO A 147 32.87 -1.37 26.11
CA PRO A 147 32.54 -2.43 25.16
C PRO A 147 31.19 -2.11 24.47
N SER A 148 31.19 -1.97 23.15
CA SER A 148 29.93 -1.95 22.37
C SER A 148 29.47 -3.38 22.07
N LYS A 149 28.27 -3.69 22.56
CA LYS A 149 27.54 -4.97 22.53
C LYS A 149 27.40 -5.61 21.13
N PRO A 150 27.31 -6.96 21.04
CA PRO A 150 26.96 -7.65 19.79
C PRO A 150 25.47 -7.49 19.48
N ARG A 151 25.13 -7.10 18.25
CA ARG A 151 23.72 -7.03 17.81
C ARG A 151 23.28 -8.37 17.24
N VAL A 152 22.34 -8.95 17.97
CA VAL A 152 21.60 -10.21 17.78
C VAL A 152 21.13 -10.41 16.34
N GLY A 153 21.37 -11.62 15.82
CA GLY A 153 20.84 -12.11 14.57
C GLY A 153 19.30 -12.11 14.57
N THR A 154 18.73 -11.53 13.52
CA THR A 154 17.29 -11.61 13.27
C THR A 154 17.06 -12.68 12.21
N LYS A 155 16.41 -13.77 12.62
CA LYS A 155 15.82 -14.77 11.74
C LYS A 155 14.87 -14.11 10.73
N ARG A 156 14.94 -14.56 9.49
CA ARG A 156 13.78 -14.82 8.63
C ARG A 156 13.93 -16.21 8.08
#